data_AF-A0A7W9UWE0-F1
#
_entry.id   AF-A0A7W9UWE0-F1
#
_cell.length_a   1.000
_cell.length_b   1.000
_cell.length_c   1.000
_cell.angle_alpha   90.00
_cell.angle_beta   90.00
_cell.angle_gamma   90.00
#
_symmetry.space_group_name_H-M   'P 1'
#
loop_
_entity.id
_entity.type
_entity.pdbx_description
1 polymer ?
#
loop_
_entity_poly.entity_id
_entity_poly.type
_entity_poly.pdbx_seq_one_letter_code
_entity_poly.pdbx_strand_id
1 'polypeptide(L)'
;MIAVVSARTLRGLRESTREAEEMADAALAEAERSRQEAERATDSAIRAETALEELRASLARTIADAARAEGELAALRAQSFLDTEDRQALRTLLRMTRRQTQTDRVYALFRSGDLHSVHTTLDAAESAAEAEGAPRSGWTVLAPDTAPPACEVLWRVQRLPLSSQ
;
A
#
# COMPACT_ATOMS: atom_id res chain seq x y z
N MET A 1 14.78 92.56 -58.47
CA MET A 1 16.19 92.13 -58.45
C MET A 1 16.20 90.63 -58.70
N ILE A 2 16.67 90.19 -59.88
CA ILE A 2 16.71 88.76 -60.24
C ILE A 2 18.09 88.22 -59.86
N ALA A 3 18.15 87.28 -58.92
CA ALA A 3 19.40 86.62 -58.57
C ALA A 3 19.77 85.59 -59.64
N VAL A 4 20.87 85.81 -60.36
CA VAL A 4 21.40 84.85 -61.34
C VAL A 4 22.30 83.86 -60.60
N VAL A 5 21.75 82.69 -60.28
CA VAL A 5 22.48 81.60 -59.64
C VAL A 5 23.24 80.81 -60.70
N SER A 6 24.52 80.48 -60.46
CA SER A 6 25.32 79.71 -61.40
C SER A 6 24.77 78.29 -61.58
N ALA A 7 24.86 77.74 -62.80
CA ALA A 7 24.42 76.37 -63.07
C ALA A 7 25.18 75.33 -62.21
N ARG A 8 26.43 75.61 -61.83
CA ARG A 8 27.25 74.75 -60.96
C ARG A 8 26.69 74.67 -59.54
N THR A 9 26.32 75.80 -58.96
CA THR A 9 25.72 75.85 -57.61
C THR A 9 24.35 75.16 -57.58
N LEU A 10 23.53 75.31 -58.62
CA LEU A 10 22.25 74.61 -58.71
C LEU A 10 22.43 73.09 -58.85
N ARG A 11 23.43 72.64 -59.60
CA ARG A 11 23.74 71.21 -59.75
C ARG A 11 24.19 70.59 -58.43
N GLY A 12 25.11 71.25 -57.72
CA GLY A 12 25.58 70.77 -56.41
C GLY A 12 24.45 70.69 -55.37
N LEU A 13 23.54 71.66 -55.36
CA LEU A 13 22.36 71.59 -54.49
C LEU A 13 21.46 70.38 -54.84
N ARG A 14 21.16 70.16 -56.12
CA ARG A 14 20.34 69.00 -56.55
C ARG A 14 20.99 67.66 -56.20
N GLU A 15 22.30 67.56 -56.36
CA GLU A 15 23.06 66.38 -55.97
C GLU A 15 22.99 66.15 -54.45
N SER A 16 23.21 67.19 -53.65
CA SER A 16 23.08 67.10 -52.19
C SER A 16 21.66 66.78 -51.72
N THR A 17 20.63 67.29 -52.41
CA THR A 17 19.23 66.95 -52.10
C THR A 17 18.96 65.48 -52.40
N ARG A 18 19.42 64.98 -53.54
CA ARG A 18 19.28 63.57 -53.91
C ARG A 18 20.02 62.66 -52.92
N GLU A 19 21.24 62.99 -52.54
CA GLU A 19 21.99 62.25 -51.52
C GLU A 19 21.26 62.24 -50.18
N ALA A 20 20.70 63.39 -49.76
CA ALA A 20 19.92 63.49 -48.53
C ALA A 20 18.63 62.66 -48.58
N GLU A 21 17.93 62.65 -49.72
CA GLU A 21 16.75 61.82 -49.96
C GLU A 21 17.10 60.32 -49.89
N GLU A 22 18.16 59.89 -50.58
CA GLU A 22 18.63 58.49 -50.54
C GLU A 22 19.02 58.05 -49.13
N MET A 23 19.69 58.92 -48.35
CA MET A 23 20.01 58.65 -46.94
C MET A 23 18.76 58.59 -46.05
N ALA A 24 17.79 59.47 -46.26
CA ALA A 24 16.54 59.47 -45.50
C ALA A 24 15.73 58.20 -45.76
N ASP A 25 15.63 57.78 -47.02
CA ASP A 25 14.95 56.53 -47.41
C ASP A 25 15.63 55.31 -46.79
N ALA A 26 16.97 55.26 -46.81
CA ALA A 26 17.74 54.20 -46.16
C ALA A 26 17.52 54.16 -44.64
N ALA A 27 17.51 55.33 -44.00
CA ALA A 27 17.26 55.43 -42.55
C ALA A 27 15.84 54.98 -42.18
N LEU A 28 14.83 55.34 -42.98
CA LEU A 28 13.45 54.88 -42.78
C LEU A 28 13.34 53.36 -42.96
N ALA A 29 14.00 52.79 -43.96
CA ALA A 29 14.01 51.35 -44.20
C ALA A 29 14.71 50.58 -43.06
N GLU A 30 15.78 51.12 -42.48
CA GLU A 30 16.46 50.54 -41.32
C GLU A 30 15.59 50.65 -40.05
N ALA A 31 14.96 51.81 -39.81
CA ALA A 31 14.07 52.00 -38.68
C ALA A 31 12.87 51.03 -38.72
N GLU A 32 12.31 50.81 -39.92
CA GLU A 32 11.22 49.86 -40.12
C GLU A 32 11.65 48.42 -39.85
N ARG A 33 12.85 48.02 -40.33
CA ARG A 33 13.42 46.70 -40.03
C ARG A 33 13.65 46.51 -38.54
N SER A 34 14.26 47.50 -37.89
CA SER A 34 14.50 47.49 -36.45
C SER A 34 13.20 47.38 -35.65
N ARG A 35 12.13 48.07 -36.08
CA ARG A 35 10.80 47.96 -35.46
C ARG A 35 10.23 46.55 -35.60
N GLN A 36 10.27 45.97 -36.79
CA GLN A 36 9.78 44.60 -37.03
C GLN A 36 10.58 43.56 -36.24
N GLU A 37 11.88 43.74 -36.11
CA GLU A 37 12.74 42.87 -35.29
C GLU A 37 12.38 42.98 -33.80
N ALA A 38 12.16 44.21 -33.30
CA ALA A 38 11.73 44.43 -31.93
C ALA A 38 10.35 43.79 -31.66
N GLU A 39 9.38 43.95 -32.55
CA GLU A 39 8.06 43.32 -32.44
C GLU A 39 8.17 41.79 -32.40
N ARG A 40 8.95 41.18 -33.29
CA ARG A 40 9.18 39.73 -33.28
C ARG A 40 9.87 39.24 -32.00
N ALA A 41 10.82 40.02 -31.48
CA ALA A 41 11.50 39.71 -30.22
C ALA A 41 10.52 39.77 -29.04
N THR A 42 9.66 40.80 -28.99
CA THR A 42 8.60 40.93 -27.98
C THR A 42 7.61 39.77 -28.05
N ASP A 43 7.12 39.42 -29.24
CA ASP A 43 6.21 38.27 -29.41
C ASP A 43 6.86 36.96 -28.98
N SER A 44 8.15 36.78 -29.29
CA SER A 44 8.90 35.60 -28.87
C SER A 44 9.07 35.55 -27.35
N ALA A 45 9.33 36.69 -26.70
CA ALA A 45 9.45 36.78 -25.26
C ALA A 45 8.12 36.44 -24.56
N ILE A 46 7.01 37.00 -25.04
CA ILE A 46 5.66 36.71 -24.52
C ILE A 46 5.36 35.21 -24.62
N ARG A 47 5.61 34.59 -25.79
CA ARG A 47 5.40 33.14 -25.95
C ARG A 47 6.27 32.31 -25.01
N ALA A 48 7.53 32.70 -24.82
CA ALA A 48 8.44 32.00 -23.92
C ALA A 48 7.98 32.12 -22.45
N GLU A 49 7.53 33.30 -22.03
CA GLU A 49 6.98 33.53 -20.69
C GLU A 49 5.72 32.69 -20.45
N THR A 50 4.78 32.69 -21.40
CA THR A 50 3.56 31.86 -21.30
C THR A 50 3.89 30.37 -21.20
N ALA A 51 4.78 29.86 -22.06
CA ALA A 51 5.20 28.46 -22.01
C ALA A 51 5.88 28.10 -20.68
N LEU A 52 6.64 29.03 -20.11
CA LEU A 52 7.31 28.85 -18.83
C LEU A 52 6.32 28.84 -17.66
N GLU A 53 5.28 29.67 -17.69
CA GLU A 53 4.17 29.63 -16.73
C GLU A 53 3.41 28.30 -16.79
N GLU A 54 3.09 27.81 -18.00
CA GLU A 54 2.45 26.52 -18.21
C GLU A 54 3.29 25.36 -17.67
N LEU A 55 4.61 25.39 -17.92
CA LEU A 55 5.55 24.41 -17.41
C LEU A 55 5.63 24.43 -15.88
N ARG A 56 5.65 25.62 -15.26
CA ARG A 56 5.62 25.76 -13.79
C ARG A 56 4.32 25.19 -13.20
N ALA A 57 3.18 25.48 -13.82
CA ALA A 57 1.88 24.95 -13.41
C ALA A 57 1.82 23.41 -13.58
N SER A 58 2.38 22.89 -14.67
CA SER A 58 2.51 21.44 -14.89
C SER A 58 3.39 20.79 -13.82
N LEU A 59 4.56 21.36 -13.55
CA LEU A 59 5.48 20.87 -12.51
C LEU A 59 4.80 20.84 -11.13
N ALA A 60 4.12 21.93 -10.74
CA ALA A 60 3.39 21.98 -9.48
C ALA A 60 2.32 20.88 -9.37
N ARG A 61 1.56 20.63 -10.45
CA ARG A 61 0.59 19.52 -10.50
C ARG A 61 1.26 18.17 -10.35
N THR A 62 2.35 17.92 -11.08
CA THR A 62 3.06 16.63 -10.99
C THR A 62 3.65 16.38 -9.61
N ILE A 63 4.13 17.42 -8.91
CA ILE A 63 4.61 17.32 -7.53
C ILE A 63 3.46 16.98 -6.58
N ALA A 64 2.32 17.65 -6.72
CA ALA A 64 1.15 17.38 -5.88
C ALA A 64 0.60 15.96 -6.10
N ASP A 65 0.56 15.49 -7.35
CA ASP A 65 0.12 14.14 -7.68
C ASP A 65 1.11 13.08 -7.17
N ALA A 66 2.42 13.32 -7.28
CA ALA A 66 3.44 12.45 -6.72
C ALA A 66 3.31 12.33 -5.19
N ALA A 67 3.15 13.46 -4.48
CA ALA A 67 2.95 13.47 -3.04
C ALA A 67 1.68 12.71 -2.62
N ARG A 68 0.59 12.83 -3.40
CA ARG A 68 -0.65 12.07 -3.17
C ARG A 68 -0.40 10.57 -3.32
N ALA A 69 0.22 10.16 -4.42
CA ALA A 69 0.52 8.74 -4.70
C ALA A 69 1.46 8.13 -3.65
N GLU A 70 2.46 8.87 -3.19
CA GLU A 70 3.35 8.45 -2.10
C GLU A 70 2.59 8.26 -0.79
N GLY A 71 1.67 9.17 -0.46
CA GLY A 71 0.80 9.07 0.72
C GLY A 71 -0.13 7.86 0.67
N GLU A 72 -0.78 7.62 -0.48
CA GLU A 72 -1.64 6.44 -0.69
C GLU A 72 -0.85 5.14 -0.56
N LEU A 73 0.35 5.09 -1.16
CA LEU A 73 1.22 3.92 -1.09
C LEU A 73 1.73 3.67 0.34
N ALA A 74 2.03 4.71 1.12
CA ALA A 74 2.37 4.58 2.53
C ALA A 74 1.21 4.02 3.35
N ALA A 75 -0.02 4.51 3.12
CA ALA A 75 -1.22 4.02 3.79
C ALA A 75 -1.51 2.55 3.46
N LEU A 76 -1.43 2.17 2.18
CA LEU A 76 -1.61 0.78 1.73
C LEU A 76 -0.57 -0.16 2.33
N ARG A 77 0.70 0.28 2.42
CA ARG A 77 1.75 -0.51 3.07
C ARG A 77 1.47 -0.71 4.55
N ALA A 78 1.07 0.34 5.27
CA ALA A 78 0.70 0.24 6.68
C ALA A 78 -0.48 -0.72 6.90
N GLN A 79 -1.52 -0.64 6.05
CA GLN A 79 -2.66 -1.55 6.09
C GLN A 79 -2.23 -2.99 5.81
N SER A 80 -1.39 -3.23 4.79
CA SER A 80 -0.92 -4.57 4.46
C SER A 80 -0.12 -5.21 5.61
N PHE A 81 0.64 -4.40 6.35
CA PHE A 81 1.39 -4.86 7.51
C PHE A 81 0.44 -5.33 8.62
N LEU A 82 -0.56 -4.52 8.98
CA LEU A 82 -1.58 -4.89 9.97
C LEU A 82 -2.35 -6.15 9.56
N ASP A 83 -2.78 -6.24 8.31
CA ASP A 83 -3.47 -7.43 7.79
C ASP A 83 -2.60 -8.69 7.89
N THR A 84 -1.29 -8.57 7.67
CA THR A 84 -0.36 -9.70 7.81
C THR A 84 -0.18 -10.13 9.26
N GLU A 85 -0.09 -9.18 10.19
CA GLU A 85 -0.02 -9.47 11.63
C GLU A 85 -1.30 -10.14 12.12
N ASP A 86 -2.47 -9.62 11.74
CA ASP A 86 -3.77 -10.18 12.09
C ASP A 86 -3.95 -11.61 11.58
N ARG A 87 -3.56 -11.87 10.31
CA ARG A 87 -3.59 -13.23 9.75
C ARG A 87 -2.65 -14.17 10.51
N GLN A 88 -1.48 -13.71 10.93
CA GLN A 88 -0.55 -14.51 11.71
C GLN A 88 -1.09 -14.81 13.12
N ALA A 89 -1.70 -13.83 13.77
CA ALA A 89 -2.37 -13.98 15.06
C ALA A 89 -3.51 -15.00 14.97
N LEU A 90 -4.40 -14.85 13.98
CA LEU A 90 -5.49 -15.78 13.72
C LEU A 90 -4.98 -17.21 13.45
N ARG A 91 -3.94 -17.37 12.63
CA ARG A 91 -3.36 -18.69 12.35
C ARG A 91 -2.79 -19.33 13.62
N THR A 92 -2.21 -18.53 14.51
CA THR A 92 -1.67 -19.00 15.79
C THR A 92 -2.80 -19.43 16.73
N LEU A 93 -3.86 -18.63 16.85
CA LEU A 93 -5.06 -18.97 17.63
C LEU A 93 -5.74 -20.23 17.10
N LEU A 94 -5.89 -20.37 15.78
CA LEU A 94 -6.43 -21.59 15.16
C LEU A 94 -5.57 -22.82 15.42
N ARG A 95 -4.24 -22.67 15.45
CA ARG A 95 -3.34 -23.77 15.84
C ARG A 95 -3.46 -24.13 17.31
N MET A 96 -3.56 -23.15 18.20
CA MET A 96 -3.73 -23.36 19.64
C MET A 96 -5.05 -24.05 19.94
N THR A 97 -6.15 -23.54 19.39
CA THR A 97 -7.47 -24.16 19.51
C THR A 97 -7.46 -25.58 18.97
N ARG A 98 -6.93 -25.82 17.75
CA ARG A 98 -6.82 -27.18 17.18
C ARG A 98 -6.02 -28.12 18.07
N ARG A 99 -4.90 -27.68 18.66
CA ARG A 99 -4.13 -28.49 19.63
C ARG A 99 -4.93 -28.80 20.90
N GLN A 100 -5.75 -27.85 21.36
CA GLN A 100 -6.57 -28.01 22.56
C GLN A 100 -7.78 -28.93 22.30
N THR A 101 -8.35 -28.92 21.09
CA THR A 101 -9.48 -29.78 20.70
C THR A 101 -9.04 -31.15 20.18
N GLN A 102 -7.76 -31.35 19.88
CA GLN A 102 -7.23 -32.66 19.48
C GLN A 102 -7.18 -33.58 20.71
N THR A 103 -8.31 -34.20 21.03
CA THR A 103 -8.41 -35.30 21.99
C THR A 103 -7.71 -36.53 21.40
N ASP A 104 -6.43 -36.67 21.66
CA ASP A 104 -5.61 -37.83 21.26
C ASP A 104 -5.90 -39.09 22.11
N ARG A 105 -6.83 -38.93 23.06
CA ARG A 105 -7.12 -39.86 24.14
C ARG A 105 -8.61 -39.84 24.43
N VAL A 106 -9.12 -41.01 24.78
CA VAL A 106 -10.49 -41.24 25.19
C VAL A 106 -10.47 -41.95 26.53
N TYR A 107 -11.46 -41.68 27.36
CA TYR A 107 -11.62 -42.26 28.69
C TYR A 107 -12.73 -43.30 28.64
N ALA A 108 -12.35 -44.57 28.76
CA ALA A 108 -13.28 -45.69 28.82
C ALA A 108 -13.61 -46.01 30.28
N LEU A 109 -14.90 -46.06 30.60
CA LEU A 109 -15.43 -46.47 31.90
C LEU A 109 -15.75 -47.96 31.84
N PHE A 110 -15.17 -48.73 32.75
CA PHE A 110 -15.41 -50.15 32.94
C PHE A 110 -16.14 -50.38 34.27
N ARG A 111 -17.07 -51.35 34.27
CA ARG A 111 -17.78 -51.81 35.46
C ARG A 111 -17.57 -53.31 35.59
N SER A 112 -16.95 -53.76 36.69
CA SER A 112 -16.66 -55.19 36.93
C SER A 112 -15.95 -55.92 35.78
N GLY A 113 -15.16 -55.20 34.98
CA GLY A 113 -14.43 -55.73 33.82
C GLY A 113 -15.08 -55.48 32.45
N ASP A 114 -16.35 -55.10 32.41
CA ASP A 114 -17.07 -54.83 31.15
C ASP A 114 -17.04 -53.35 30.77
N LEU A 115 -16.87 -53.06 29.47
CA LEU A 115 -16.89 -51.69 28.96
C LEU A 115 -18.32 -51.14 29.06
N HIS A 116 -18.49 -50.07 29.85
CA HIS A 116 -19.78 -49.44 30.08
C HIS A 116 -20.02 -48.24 29.16
N SER A 117 -19.08 -47.29 29.13
CA SER A 117 -19.20 -46.08 28.31
C SER A 117 -17.84 -45.46 27.97
N VAL A 118 -17.83 -44.59 26.97
CA VAL A 118 -16.61 -44.02 26.36
C VAL A 118 -16.78 -42.50 26.27
N HIS A 119 -15.85 -41.74 26.84
CA HIS A 119 -15.95 -40.29 27.01
C HIS A 119 -14.72 -39.56 26.48
N THR A 120 -14.92 -38.34 25.97
CA THR A 120 -13.84 -37.52 25.41
C THR A 120 -12.98 -36.84 26.48
N THR A 121 -13.49 -36.69 27.70
CA THR A 121 -12.78 -36.07 28.83
C THR A 121 -12.86 -36.96 30.07
N LEU A 122 -11.86 -36.83 30.96
CA LEU A 122 -11.80 -37.55 32.24
C LEU A 122 -13.00 -37.15 33.12
N ASP A 123 -13.26 -35.84 33.21
CA ASP A 123 -14.33 -35.25 34.02
C ASP A 123 -15.72 -35.75 33.62
N ALA A 124 -15.96 -35.97 32.32
CA ALA A 124 -17.20 -36.57 31.83
C ALA A 124 -17.32 -38.06 32.20
N ALA A 125 -16.21 -38.82 32.14
CA ALA A 125 -16.20 -40.22 32.55
C ALA A 125 -16.42 -40.38 34.06
N GLU A 126 -15.81 -39.52 34.87
CA GLU A 126 -15.98 -39.49 36.32
C GLU A 126 -17.41 -39.10 36.70
N SER A 127 -17.94 -38.03 36.10
CA SER A 127 -19.33 -37.60 36.33
C SER A 127 -20.35 -38.68 35.96
N ALA A 128 -20.13 -39.44 34.88
CA ALA A 128 -20.98 -40.57 34.51
C ALA A 128 -20.91 -41.71 35.53
N ALA A 129 -19.72 -42.00 36.07
CA ALA A 129 -19.56 -43.01 37.12
C ALA A 129 -20.26 -42.59 38.43
N GLU A 130 -20.21 -41.31 38.81
CA GLU A 130 -20.94 -40.79 39.98
C GLU A 130 -22.45 -40.88 39.83
N ALA A 131 -22.97 -40.50 38.65
CA ALA A 131 -24.38 -40.57 38.34
C ALA A 131 -24.94 -42.01 38.45
N GLU A 132 -24.09 -43.01 38.20
CA GLU A 132 -24.43 -44.43 38.30
C GLU A 132 -24.09 -45.05 39.67
N GLY A 133 -23.68 -44.24 40.64
CA GLY A 133 -23.51 -44.65 42.04
C GLY A 133 -22.14 -45.20 42.38
N ALA A 134 -21.09 -44.87 41.62
CA ALA A 134 -19.73 -45.27 41.93
C ALA A 134 -19.15 -44.47 43.13
N PRO A 135 -18.57 -45.11 44.16
CA PRO A 135 -17.95 -44.42 45.28
C PRO A 135 -16.62 -43.78 44.88
N ARG A 136 -16.44 -42.48 45.15
CA ARG A 136 -15.23 -41.68 44.82
C ARG A 136 -13.91 -42.26 45.36
N SER A 137 -13.96 -43.07 46.43
CA SER A 137 -12.80 -43.67 47.08
C SER A 137 -12.28 -44.96 46.40
N GLY A 138 -12.98 -45.48 45.39
CA GLY A 138 -12.66 -46.75 44.74
C GLY A 138 -12.02 -46.64 43.36
N TRP A 139 -11.84 -45.43 42.82
CA TRP A 139 -11.35 -45.26 41.46
C TRP A 139 -9.83 -45.23 41.41
N THR A 140 -9.28 -46.06 40.54
CA THR A 140 -7.86 -46.04 40.21
C THR A 140 -7.68 -45.41 38.83
N VAL A 141 -7.26 -44.14 38.81
CA VAL A 141 -6.78 -43.48 37.59
C VAL A 141 -5.38 -44.01 37.31
N LEU A 142 -5.26 -45.26 36.84
CA LEU A 142 -3.97 -45.88 36.56
C LEU A 142 -3.64 -45.82 35.06
N ALA A 143 -2.35 -45.62 34.78
CA ALA A 143 -1.77 -45.81 33.46
C ALA A 143 -1.99 -47.27 33.00
N PRO A 144 -2.11 -47.51 31.67
CA PRO A 144 -2.42 -48.83 31.13
C PRO A 144 -1.48 -49.95 31.61
N ASP A 145 -0.23 -49.60 31.92
CA ASP A 145 0.86 -50.56 32.19
C ASP A 145 0.97 -51.00 33.66
N THR A 146 0.19 -50.41 34.57
CA THR A 146 0.29 -50.69 36.02
C THR A 146 -1.01 -51.15 36.66
N ALA A 147 -2.06 -51.38 35.86
CA ALA A 147 -3.40 -51.56 36.40
C ALA A 147 -3.70 -53.03 36.81
N PRO A 148 -4.25 -53.26 38.03
CA PRO A 148 -4.72 -54.58 38.47
C PRO A 148 -5.86 -55.11 37.58
N PRO A 149 -6.09 -56.43 37.54
CA PRO A 149 -7.08 -57.04 36.64
C PRO A 149 -8.49 -56.48 36.92
N ALA A 150 -9.23 -56.19 35.85
CA ALA A 150 -10.48 -55.43 35.89
C ALA A 150 -11.63 -56.10 36.67
N CYS A 151 -11.47 -57.36 37.06
CA CYS A 151 -12.38 -58.13 37.92
C CYS A 151 -12.28 -57.78 39.41
N GLU A 152 -11.25 -57.06 39.86
CA GLU A 152 -11.04 -56.72 41.27
C GLU A 152 -11.64 -55.35 41.66
N VAL A 153 -12.00 -54.50 40.68
CA VAL A 153 -12.48 -53.13 40.92
C VAL A 153 -13.85 -52.93 40.30
N LEU A 154 -14.82 -52.46 41.11
CA LEU A 154 -16.21 -52.28 40.68
C LEU A 154 -16.35 -51.23 39.56
N TRP A 155 -15.55 -50.15 39.60
CA TRP A 155 -15.55 -49.06 38.63
C TRP A 155 -14.14 -48.62 38.29
N ARG A 156 -13.81 -48.53 37.00
CA ARG A 156 -12.48 -48.14 36.52
C ARG A 156 -12.57 -47.22 35.32
N VAL A 157 -11.90 -46.07 35.39
CA VAL A 157 -11.70 -45.16 34.25
C VAL A 157 -10.32 -45.39 33.67
N GLN A 158 -10.24 -45.89 32.45
CA GLN A 158 -9.00 -46.13 31.74
C GLN A 158 -8.81 -45.15 30.60
N ARG A 159 -7.65 -44.50 30.56
CA ARG A 159 -7.26 -43.65 29.43
C ARG A 159 -6.73 -44.52 28.29
N LEU A 160 -7.39 -44.48 27.14
CA LEU A 160 -7.00 -45.16 25.92
C LEU A 160 -6.49 -44.14 24.89
N PRO A 161 -5.34 -44.38 24.24
CA PRO A 161 -4.93 -43.57 23.09
C PRO A 161 -5.87 -43.87 21.90
N LEU A 162 -6.19 -42.84 21.11
CA LEU A 162 -6.94 -43.00 19.86
C LEU A 162 -6.05 -43.39 18.66
N SER A 163 -4.86 -43.94 18.91
CA SER A 163 -3.93 -44.33 17.85
C SER A 163 -4.53 -45.47 17.02
N SER A 164 -4.96 -45.17 15.80
CA SER A 164 -4.97 -46.14 14.70
C SER A 164 -3.53 -46.58 14.46
N GLN A 165 -3.25 -47.87 14.58
CA GLN A 165 -2.17 -48.46 13.80
C GLN A 165 -2.53 -48.40 12.32
#